data_AF-A0A7Y9VUE4-F1
#
_entry.id   AF-A0A7Y9VUE4-F1
#
_cell.length_a   1.000
_cell.length_b   1.000
_cell.length_c   1.000
_cell.angle_alpha   90.00
_cell.angle_beta   90.00
_cell.angle_gamma   90.00
#
_symmetry.space_group_name_H-M   'P 1'
#
loop_
_entity.id
_entity.type
_entity.pdbx_description
1 polymer ?
#
loop_
_entity_poly.entity_id
_entity_poly.type
_entity_poly.pdbx_seq_one_letter_code
_entity_poly.pdbx_strand_id
1 'polypeptide(L)'
;MEQLGELIRTLRKAQKLSQQALAQRYGMSRATISGIENNTISEIGLRKVEAILNGFGYELTAVPVRAQRPTLDALQKVNFHD
;
A
#
# COMPACT_ATOMS: atom_id res chain seq x y z
N MET A 1 -2.26 -4.05 9.72
CA MET A 1 -1.34 -3.37 8.77
C MET A 1 -2.20 -3.03 7.57
N GLU A 2 -2.49 -1.75 7.34
CA GLU A 2 -3.27 -1.37 6.16
C GLU A 2 -2.47 -1.67 4.90
N GLN A 3 -3.10 -2.32 3.93
CA GLN A 3 -2.49 -2.59 2.64
C GLN A 3 -2.53 -1.29 1.81
N LEU A 4 -1.47 -1.00 1.06
CA LEU A 4 -1.30 0.23 0.27
C LEU A 4 -2.56 0.63 -0.53
N GLY A 5 -3.25 -0.35 -1.13
CA GLY A 5 -4.49 -0.11 -1.88
C GLY A 5 -5.62 0.52 -1.05
N GLU A 6 -5.77 0.11 0.22
CA GLU A 6 -6.80 0.66 1.12
C GLU A 6 -6.48 2.11 1.51
N LEU A 7 -5.20 2.40 1.77
CA LEU A 7 -4.74 3.76 2.04
C LEU A 7 -5.05 4.68 0.86
N ILE A 8 -4.68 4.28 -0.36
CA ILE A 8 -4.96 5.05 -1.58
C ILE A 8 -6.47 5.27 -1.76
N ARG A 9 -7.30 4.23 -1.54
CA ARG A 9 -8.76 4.34 -1.63
C ARG A 9 -9.31 5.35 -0.63
N THR A 10 -8.83 5.29 0.61
CA THR A 10 -9.27 6.16 1.71
C THR A 10 -8.93 7.63 1.40
N LEU A 11 -7.70 7.90 0.98
CA LEU A 11 -7.25 9.25 0.60
C LEU A 11 -8.03 9.80 -0.59
N ARG A 12 -8.27 8.96 -1.62
CA ARG A 12 -9.09 9.34 -2.77
C ARG A 12 -10.50 9.76 -2.33
N LYS A 13 -11.15 8.97 -1.47
CA LYS A 13 -12.50 9.26 -0.96
C LYS A 13 -12.52 10.51 -0.09
N ALA A 14 -11.51 10.72 0.75
CA ALA A 14 -11.38 11.93 1.58
C ALA A 14 -11.31 13.20 0.72
N GLN A 15 -10.65 13.13 -0.44
CA GLN A 15 -10.64 14.23 -1.43
C GLN A 15 -11.86 14.25 -2.37
N LYS A 16 -12.88 13.41 -2.14
CA LYS A 16 -14.09 13.30 -2.97
C LYS A 16 -13.81 13.00 -4.46
N LEU A 17 -12.70 12.32 -4.76
CA LEU A 17 -12.35 11.94 -6.12
C LEU A 17 -12.99 10.60 -6.49
N SER A 18 -13.50 10.48 -7.71
CA SER A 18 -13.82 9.17 -8.30
C SER A 18 -12.53 8.45 -8.73
N GLN A 19 -12.58 7.13 -8.93
CA GLN A 19 -11.43 6.39 -9.48
C GLN A 19 -11.02 6.92 -10.86
N GLN A 20 -12.00 7.32 -11.68
CA GLN A 20 -11.76 7.92 -13.00
C GLN A 20 -11.04 9.27 -12.89
N ALA A 21 -11.44 10.13 -11.94
CA ALA A 21 -10.81 11.42 -11.72
C ALA A 21 -9.37 11.26 -11.23
N LEU A 22 -9.12 10.32 -10.32
CA LEU A 22 -7.76 10.00 -9.85
C LEU A 22 -6.88 9.47 -11.00
N ALA A 23 -7.46 8.61 -11.84
CA ALA A 23 -6.78 8.04 -13.00
C ALA A 23 -6.36 9.14 -13.99
N GLN A 24 -7.26 10.07 -14.31
CA GLN A 24 -6.96 11.21 -15.18
C GLN A 24 -5.86 12.11 -14.60
N ARG A 25 -5.91 12.40 -13.29
CA ARG A 25 -4.91 13.24 -12.61
C ARG A 25 -3.49 12.72 -12.77
N TYR A 26 -3.30 11.41 -12.79
CA TYR A 26 -1.96 10.78 -12.87
C TYR A 26 -1.71 10.02 -14.18
N GLY A 27 -2.51 10.25 -15.22
CA GLY A 27 -2.30 9.65 -16.55
C GLY A 27 -2.41 8.12 -16.56
N MET A 28 -3.33 7.55 -15.79
CA MET A 28 -3.57 6.11 -15.71
C MET A 28 -4.97 5.74 -16.21
N SER A 29 -5.20 4.44 -16.44
CA SER A 29 -6.55 3.94 -16.67
C SER A 29 -7.32 3.82 -15.35
N ARG A 30 -8.64 3.96 -15.39
CA ARG A 30 -9.50 3.67 -14.21
C ARG A 30 -9.30 2.24 -13.72
N ALA A 31 -9.12 1.27 -14.63
CA ALA A 31 -8.89 -0.13 -14.28
C ALA A 31 -7.61 -0.30 -13.46
N THR A 32 -6.56 0.45 -13.77
CA THR A 32 -5.31 0.50 -12.99
C THR A 32 -5.58 1.00 -11.58
N ILE A 33 -6.29 2.13 -11.40
CA ILE A 33 -6.65 2.63 -10.07
C ILE A 33 -7.50 1.62 -9.29
N SER A 34 -8.49 1.01 -9.94
CA SER A 34 -9.30 -0.03 -9.29
C SER A 34 -8.47 -1.25 -8.88
N GLY A 35 -7.53 -1.68 -9.73
CA GLY A 35 -6.65 -2.82 -9.44
C GLY A 35 -5.69 -2.54 -8.29
N ILE A 36 -5.17 -1.30 -8.18
CA ILE A 36 -4.38 -0.85 -7.03
C ILE A 36 -5.22 -0.89 -5.76
N GLU A 37 -6.39 -0.24 -5.77
CA GLU A 37 -7.24 -0.14 -4.59
C GLU A 37 -7.71 -1.50 -4.08
N ASN A 38 -7.88 -2.48 -4.98
CA ASN A 38 -8.37 -3.82 -4.66
C ASN A 38 -7.26 -4.87 -4.56
N ASN A 39 -5.98 -4.50 -4.72
CA ASN A 39 -4.84 -5.41 -4.77
C ASN A 39 -5.00 -6.56 -5.80
N THR A 40 -5.59 -6.28 -6.96
CA THR A 40 -5.81 -7.27 -8.04
C THR A 40 -4.88 -7.08 -9.23
N ILE A 41 -4.02 -6.06 -9.22
CA ILE A 41 -3.05 -5.83 -10.29
C ILE A 41 -1.81 -6.70 -10.07
N SER A 42 -1.37 -7.43 -11.10
CA SER A 42 -0.19 -8.30 -11.02
C SER A 42 1.11 -7.51 -10.95
N GLU A 43 1.17 -6.36 -11.61
CA GLU A 43 2.33 -5.49 -11.66
C GLU A 43 1.93 -4.01 -11.71
N ILE A 44 2.74 -3.17 -11.07
CA ILE A 44 2.64 -1.73 -11.18
C ILE A 44 4.03 -1.10 -11.11
N GLY A 45 4.30 -0.15 -11.99
CA GLY A 45 5.54 0.62 -11.95
C GLY A 45 5.62 1.48 -10.70
N LEU A 46 6.76 1.43 -10.00
CA LEU A 46 7.02 2.18 -8.76
C LEU A 46 6.64 3.66 -8.85
N ARG A 47 7.05 4.34 -9.93
CA ARG A 47 6.76 5.77 -10.16
C ARG A 47 5.27 6.10 -10.17
N LYS A 48 4.42 5.16 -10.58
CA LYS A 48 2.96 5.35 -10.57
C LYS A 48 2.43 5.39 -9.14
N VAL A 49 2.93 4.50 -8.29
CA VAL A 49 2.58 4.46 -6.87
C VAL A 49 3.09 5.72 -6.17
N GLU A 50 4.35 6.08 -6.38
CA GLU A 50 4.94 7.31 -5.82
C GLU A 50 4.18 8.56 -6.24
N ALA A 51 3.79 8.70 -7.51
CA ALA A 51 3.04 9.87 -7.98
C ALA A 51 1.70 10.04 -7.23
N ILE A 52 0.98 8.93 -7.00
CA ILE A 52 -0.28 8.96 -6.25
C ILE A 52 -0.04 9.35 -4.79
N LEU A 53 0.95 8.73 -4.14
CA LEU A 53 1.29 8.99 -2.75
C LEU A 53 1.73 10.45 -2.55
N ASN A 54 2.66 10.93 -3.38
CA ASN A 54 3.19 12.29 -3.31
C ASN A 54 2.08 13.34 -3.45
N GLY A 55 1.15 13.14 -4.38
CA GLY A 55 0.03 14.09 -4.54
C GLY A 55 -1.05 13.97 -3.46
N PHE A 56 -0.97 12.97 -2.58
CA PHE A 56 -1.72 12.93 -1.32
C PHE A 56 -0.90 13.37 -0.10
N GLY A 57 0.35 13.80 -0.28
CA GLY A 57 1.24 14.23 0.80
C GLY A 57 1.93 13.07 1.55
N TYR A 58 2.02 11.90 0.92
CA TYR A 58 2.70 10.72 1.43
C TYR A 58 3.97 10.46 0.62
N GLU A 59 5.01 9.99 1.30
CA GLU A 59 6.25 9.54 0.66
C GLU A 59 6.33 8.02 0.72
N LEU A 60 6.90 7.42 -0.33
CA LEU A 60 7.27 6.01 -0.29
C LEU A 60 8.65 5.87 0.36
N THR A 61 8.74 5.09 1.44
CA THR A 61 9.99 4.88 2.18
C THR A 61 10.39 3.42 2.24
N ALA A 62 11.69 3.15 2.18
CA ALA A 62 12.24 1.84 2.44
C ALA A 62 12.35 1.65 3.96
N VAL A 63 11.74 0.58 4.47
CA VAL A 63 11.87 0.17 5.87
C VAL A 63 12.68 -1.13 5.96
N PRO A 64 13.44 -1.35 7.04
CA PRO A 64 14.06 -2.65 7.28
C PRO A 64 13.00 -3.75 7.22
N VAL A 65 13.34 -4.86 6.57
CA VAL A 65 12.49 -6.05 6.61
C VAL A 65 12.31 -6.42 8.08
N ARG A 66 11.06 -6.41 8.56
CA ARG A 66 10.76 -6.94 9.90
C ARG A 66 11.21 -8.39 9.88
N ALA A 67 12.10 -8.79 10.79
CA ALA A 67 12.52 -10.18 10.95
C ALA A 67 11.27 -11.01 11.29
N GLN A 68 10.62 -11.56 10.27
CA GLN A 68 9.28 -12.12 10.37
C GLN A 68 9.27 -13.58 10.77
N ARG A 69 10.42 -14.14 11.15
CA ARG A 69 10.50 -15.45 11.76
C ARG A 69 11.33 -15.31 13.03
N PRO A 70 10.71 -15.36 14.22
CA PRO A 70 11.49 -15.63 15.42
C PRO A 70 12.28 -16.91 15.17
N THR A 71 13.56 -16.91 15.56
CA THR A 71 14.32 -18.17 15.60
C THR A 71 13.66 -19.11 16.59
N LEU A 72 13.94 -20.42 16.48
CA LEU A 72 13.47 -21.39 17.49
C LEU A 72 13.85 -20.93 18.91
N ASP A 73 15.06 -20.40 19.08
CA ASP A 73 15.54 -19.83 20.35
C ASP A 73 14.70 -18.63 20.83
N ALA A 74 14.26 -17.77 19.90
CA ALA A 74 13.41 -16.64 20.23
C ALA A 74 11.99 -17.08 20.61
N LEU A 75 11.49 -18.19 20.05
CA LEU A 75 10.22 -18.81 20.44
C LEU A 75 10.30 -19.48 21.81
N GLN A 76 11.40 -20.18 22.11
CA GLN A 76 11.60 -20.87 23.40
C GLN A 76 11.73 -19.92 24.58
N LYS A 77 12.19 -18.68 24.35
CA LYS A 77 12.26 -17.61 25.38
C LYS A 77 10.90 -17.00 25.74
N VAL A 78 9.89 -17.22 24.91
CA VAL A 78 8.50 -16.81 25.17
C VAL A 78 7.78 -18.01 25.81
N ASN A 79 8.17 -18.33 27.03
CA ASN A 79 7.58 -19.26 28.02
C ASN A 79 6.65 -20.39 27.51
N PHE A 80 7.12 -21.65 27.67
CA PHE A 80 6.29 -22.86 27.76
C PHE A 80 5.86 -23.20 29.21
N HIS A 81 5.83 -22.20 30.11
CA HIS A 81 5.40 -22.39 31.50
C HIS A 81 4.35 -21.34 31.86
N ASP A 82 3.09 -21.72 31.63
CA ASP A 82 1.94 -21.42 32.49
C ASP A 82 1.37 -22.76 32.97
#